data_AF-A0A0R2CR15-F1
#
_entry.id   AF-A0A0R2CR15-F1
#
_cell.length_a   1.000
_cell.length_b   1.000
_cell.length_c   1.000
_cell.angle_alpha   90.00
_cell.angle_beta   90.00
_cell.angle_gamma   90.00
#
_symmetry.space_group_name_H-M   'P 1'
#
loop_
_entity.id
_entity.type
_entity.pdbx_description
1 polymer ?
#
loop_
_entity_poly.entity_id
_entity_poly.type
_entity_poly.pdbx_seq_one_letter_code
_entity_poly.pdbx_strand_id
1 'polypeptide(L)'
;MNLYSYQYLIHNFSASNYLFIGLVILIATIISCTAFFYYRNRNNPRFRNLLVLVSLIGALIIVMQTGQFLEQQNSDTKTGQTVTVLKKIAKEKQVPLNQMYASSNNLSDGMTIQAGNHYFVLHFNNDLSNYRLEPVKLVSSPKHINKSSFSLTSIIDNNNDYGTVALKFIVGFIMIVLQINLSGKGNLAPSNAVDQLQNYILGGIIGGVIYNPQITVMQFAVILLIWAVIVFTAKFLTGQSNLLNRFINGNPQVLIDNGQVNVTRSLQSGINANELAFKLRTHGITSVKDVKNATLEQNGQLTVTTYDDESVNYPIITDGQINKAVLDHQKLTETQLEEMLAQHHTRLEDIYMAQFVNQKLEIVPYPTKK
;
A
#
# COMPACT_ATOMS: atom_id res chain seq x y z
N MET A 1 35.33 -3.47 -18.33
CA MET A 1 34.43 -2.73 -19.23
C MET A 1 34.03 -3.64 -20.39
N ASN A 2 32.77 -3.60 -20.81
CA ASN A 2 32.30 -4.35 -21.98
C ASN A 2 32.48 -3.52 -23.25
N LEU A 3 32.87 -4.15 -24.36
CA LEU A 3 33.02 -3.52 -25.67
C LEU A 3 32.21 -4.29 -26.71
N TYR A 4 31.19 -3.65 -27.26
CA TYR A 4 30.26 -4.21 -28.25
C TYR A 4 30.81 -4.02 -29.66
N SER A 5 30.88 -5.10 -30.42
CA SER A 5 31.34 -5.06 -31.82
C SER A 5 30.35 -4.33 -32.74
N TYR A 6 30.85 -3.79 -33.85
CA TYR A 6 29.99 -3.24 -34.90
C TYR A 6 28.90 -4.23 -35.35
N GLN A 7 29.25 -5.52 -35.51
CA GLN A 7 28.32 -6.57 -35.94
C GLN A 7 27.19 -6.79 -34.93
N TYR A 8 27.48 -6.66 -33.63
CA TYR A 8 26.49 -6.77 -32.57
C TYR A 8 25.45 -5.64 -32.64
N LEU A 9 25.91 -4.41 -32.89
CA LEU A 9 25.06 -3.22 -32.91
C LEU A 9 24.07 -3.19 -34.09
N ILE A 10 24.41 -3.84 -35.21
CA ILE A 10 23.55 -3.85 -36.41
C ILE A 10 22.50 -4.98 -36.43
N HIS A 11 22.64 -6.03 -35.62
CA HIS A 11 21.87 -7.28 -35.79
C HIS A 11 20.79 -7.54 -34.73
N ASN A 12 20.62 -6.66 -33.74
CA ASN A 12 19.89 -6.96 -32.50
C ASN A 12 18.38 -6.57 -32.48
N PHE A 13 17.71 -6.38 -33.63
CA PHE A 13 16.63 -5.36 -33.72
C PHE A 13 15.20 -5.77 -34.13
N SER A 14 14.91 -7.03 -34.49
CA SER A 14 13.55 -7.38 -34.98
C SER A 14 12.79 -8.44 -34.18
N ALA A 15 13.47 -9.32 -33.46
CA ALA A 15 12.82 -10.44 -32.76
C ALA A 15 11.92 -9.99 -31.58
N SER A 16 12.28 -8.89 -30.91
CA SER A 16 11.53 -8.37 -29.75
C SER A 16 10.12 -7.90 -30.13
N ASN A 17 9.96 -7.26 -31.30
CA ASN A 17 8.68 -6.73 -31.75
C ASN A 17 7.68 -7.84 -32.09
N TYR A 18 8.13 -8.96 -32.65
CA TYR A 18 7.24 -10.10 -32.93
C TYR A 18 6.81 -10.81 -31.65
N LEU A 19 7.70 -10.93 -30.65
CA LEU A 19 7.35 -11.47 -29.33
C LEU A 19 6.34 -10.59 -28.60
N PHE A 20 6.50 -9.26 -28.69
CA PHE A 20 5.52 -8.29 -28.16
C PHE A 20 4.12 -8.51 -28.75
N ILE A 21 4.01 -8.53 -30.09
CA ILE A 21 2.73 -8.71 -30.78
C ILE A 21 2.10 -10.05 -30.40
N GLY A 22 2.89 -11.12 -30.34
CA GLY A 22 2.42 -12.45 -29.93
C GLY A 22 1.84 -12.47 -28.50
N LEU A 23 2.46 -11.76 -27.56
CA LEU A 23 2.00 -11.72 -26.17
C LEU A 23 0.73 -10.86 -26.00
N VAL A 24 0.61 -9.75 -26.74
CA VAL A 24 -0.64 -8.96 -26.78
C VAL A 24 -1.81 -9.77 -27.31
N ILE A 25 -1.60 -10.54 -28.39
CA ILE A 25 -2.61 -11.44 -28.95
C ILE A 25 -3.01 -12.51 -27.92
N LEU A 26 -2.02 -13.13 -27.25
CA LEU A 26 -2.28 -14.11 -26.19
C LEU A 26 -3.19 -13.52 -25.10
N ILE A 27 -2.87 -12.34 -24.57
CA ILE A 27 -3.68 -11.67 -23.54
C ILE A 27 -5.10 -11.40 -24.05
N ALA A 28 -5.23 -10.87 -25.28
CA ALA A 28 -6.53 -10.61 -25.88
C ALA A 28 -7.38 -11.89 -25.98
N THR A 29 -6.78 -13.03 -26.37
CA THR A 29 -7.49 -14.31 -26.43
C THR A 29 -7.94 -14.80 -25.05
N ILE A 30 -7.14 -14.62 -24.00
CA ILE A 30 -7.51 -14.99 -22.63
C ILE A 30 -8.67 -14.10 -22.14
N ILE A 31 -8.62 -12.79 -22.41
CA ILE A 31 -9.72 -11.87 -22.09
C ILE A 31 -11.01 -12.27 -22.84
N SER A 32 -10.94 -12.53 -24.15
CA SER A 32 -12.10 -12.96 -24.93
C SER A 32 -12.66 -14.31 -24.45
N CYS A 33 -11.80 -15.26 -24.09
CA CYS A 33 -12.22 -16.55 -23.55
C CYS A 33 -12.94 -16.39 -22.20
N THR A 34 -12.37 -15.63 -21.27
CA THR A 34 -13.01 -15.37 -19.98
C THR A 34 -14.29 -14.54 -20.10
N ALA A 35 -14.38 -13.63 -21.08
CA ALA A 35 -15.59 -12.87 -21.36
C ALA A 35 -16.71 -13.78 -21.89
N PHE A 36 -16.37 -14.73 -22.76
CA PHE A 36 -17.31 -15.74 -23.24
C PHE A 36 -17.83 -16.62 -22.09
N PHE A 37 -16.95 -17.10 -21.20
CA PHE A 37 -17.36 -17.85 -20.01
C PHE A 37 -18.26 -17.03 -19.09
N TYR A 38 -17.96 -15.75 -18.87
CA TYR A 38 -18.84 -14.86 -18.11
C TYR A 38 -20.21 -14.69 -18.75
N TYR A 39 -20.27 -14.48 -20.05
CA TYR A 39 -21.53 -14.33 -20.78
C TYR A 39 -22.38 -15.61 -20.69
N ARG A 40 -21.75 -16.78 -20.84
CA ARG A 40 -22.42 -18.09 -20.72
C ARG A 40 -22.90 -18.37 -19.29
N ASN A 41 -22.20 -17.89 -18.27
CA ASN A 41 -22.48 -18.15 -16.86
C ASN A 41 -22.78 -16.86 -16.07
N ARG A 42 -23.63 -15.98 -16.62
CA ARG A 42 -23.89 -14.62 -16.08
C ARG A 42 -24.33 -14.59 -14.62
N ASN A 43 -24.96 -15.64 -14.11
CA ASN A 43 -25.45 -15.72 -12.72
C ASN A 43 -24.37 -16.15 -11.71
N ASN A 44 -23.18 -16.57 -12.16
CA ASN A 44 -22.11 -16.98 -11.27
C ASN A 44 -21.07 -15.86 -11.13
N PRO A 45 -20.96 -15.22 -9.94
CA PRO A 45 -20.07 -14.08 -9.73
C PRO A 45 -18.59 -14.42 -9.91
N ARG A 46 -18.19 -15.70 -9.86
CA ARG A 46 -16.80 -16.13 -10.07
C ARG A 46 -16.27 -15.76 -11.45
N PHE A 47 -17.08 -15.93 -12.51
CA PHE A 47 -16.65 -15.61 -13.88
C PHE A 47 -16.56 -14.11 -14.13
N ARG A 48 -17.45 -13.32 -13.51
CA ARG A 48 -17.37 -11.86 -13.52
C ARG A 48 -16.05 -11.39 -12.88
N ASN A 49 -15.75 -11.91 -11.69
CA ASN A 49 -14.53 -11.54 -10.97
C ASN A 49 -13.27 -11.98 -11.73
N LEU A 50 -13.29 -13.16 -12.35
CA LEU A 50 -12.20 -13.66 -13.20
C LEU A 50 -11.98 -12.76 -14.44
N LEU A 51 -13.05 -12.34 -15.12
CA LEU A 51 -12.97 -11.43 -16.26
C LEU A 51 -12.37 -10.07 -15.87
N VAL A 52 -12.78 -9.51 -14.73
CA VAL A 52 -12.23 -8.25 -14.20
C VAL A 52 -10.74 -8.41 -13.89
N LEU A 53 -10.36 -9.51 -13.22
CA LEU A 53 -8.97 -9.80 -12.88
C LEU A 53 -8.09 -9.93 -14.13
N VAL A 54 -8.48 -10.76 -15.10
CA VAL A 54 -7.72 -10.98 -16.33
C VAL A 54 -7.63 -9.69 -17.16
N SER A 55 -8.71 -8.90 -17.22
CA SER A 55 -8.68 -7.59 -17.89
C SER A 55 -7.70 -6.61 -17.24
N LEU A 56 -7.64 -6.56 -15.91
CA LEU A 56 -6.70 -5.70 -15.18
C LEU A 56 -5.25 -6.14 -15.38
N ILE A 57 -4.97 -7.45 -15.30
CA ILE A 57 -3.63 -7.99 -15.57
C ILE A 57 -3.23 -7.72 -17.02
N GLY A 58 -4.15 -7.91 -17.97
CA GLY A 58 -3.91 -7.62 -19.38
C GLY A 58 -3.60 -6.16 -19.64
N ALA A 59 -4.38 -5.23 -19.06
CA ALA A 59 -4.12 -3.80 -19.15
C ALA A 59 -2.74 -3.43 -18.59
N LEU A 60 -2.36 -3.99 -17.43
CA LEU A 60 -1.04 -3.78 -16.83
C LEU A 60 0.08 -4.24 -17.77
N ILE A 61 -0.02 -5.44 -18.32
CA ILE A 61 1.01 -5.98 -19.23
C ILE A 61 1.11 -5.13 -20.50
N ILE A 62 -0.01 -4.71 -21.10
CA ILE A 62 0.00 -3.85 -22.29
C ILE A 62 0.71 -2.52 -22.00
N VAL A 63 0.41 -1.89 -20.85
CA VAL A 63 1.06 -0.63 -20.44
C VAL A 63 2.56 -0.83 -20.25
N MET A 64 2.96 -1.86 -19.51
CA MET A 64 4.38 -2.18 -19.28
C MET A 64 5.13 -2.42 -20.58
N GLN A 65 4.56 -3.23 -21.48
CA GLN A 65 5.18 -3.56 -22.74
C GLN A 65 5.25 -2.35 -23.69
N THR A 66 4.25 -1.47 -23.69
CA THR A 66 4.30 -0.22 -24.48
C THR A 66 5.43 0.69 -24.00
N GLY A 67 5.64 0.78 -22.68
CA GLY A 67 6.78 1.49 -22.10
C GLY A 67 8.12 0.92 -22.56
N GLN A 68 8.28 -0.40 -22.50
CA GLN A 68 9.47 -1.09 -23.00
C GLN A 68 9.69 -0.90 -24.50
N PHE A 69 8.63 -0.95 -25.32
CA PHE A 69 8.72 -0.70 -26.77
C PHE A 69 9.16 0.73 -27.08
N LEU A 70 8.65 1.73 -26.35
CA LEU A 70 9.05 3.13 -26.51
C LEU A 70 10.52 3.34 -26.13
N GLU A 71 10.97 2.73 -25.03
CA GLU A 71 12.37 2.78 -24.58
C GLU A 71 13.31 2.04 -25.56
N GLN A 72 12.84 0.93 -26.13
CA GLN A 72 13.53 0.21 -27.20
C GLN A 72 13.67 1.10 -28.44
N GLN A 73 12.60 1.73 -28.92
CA GLN A 73 12.66 2.60 -30.11
C GLN A 73 13.62 3.81 -29.93
N ASN A 74 13.65 4.38 -28.72
CA ASN A 74 14.59 5.45 -28.37
C ASN A 74 16.04 4.94 -28.37
N SER A 75 16.28 3.75 -27.82
CA SER A 75 17.58 3.09 -27.85
C SER A 75 17.98 2.70 -29.27
N ASP A 76 17.01 2.31 -30.09
CA ASP A 76 17.19 1.88 -31.46
C ASP A 76 17.71 3.02 -32.33
N THR A 77 17.09 4.19 -32.18
CA THR A 77 17.49 5.43 -32.84
C THR A 77 18.92 5.82 -32.44
N LYS A 78 19.23 5.79 -31.13
CA LYS A 78 20.56 6.11 -30.60
C LYS A 78 21.63 5.11 -31.02
N THR A 79 21.29 3.83 -31.12
CA THR A 79 22.21 2.77 -31.59
C THR A 79 22.51 2.94 -33.07
N GLY A 80 21.52 3.30 -33.90
CA GLY A 80 21.73 3.66 -35.31
C GLY A 80 22.71 4.84 -35.47
N GLN A 81 22.63 5.82 -34.57
CA GLN A 81 23.59 6.93 -34.52
C GLN A 81 25.00 6.45 -34.11
N THR A 82 25.12 5.56 -33.11
CA THR A 82 26.40 4.92 -32.72
C THR A 82 27.06 4.20 -33.90
N VAL A 83 26.29 3.38 -34.64
CA VAL A 83 26.74 2.66 -35.84
C VAL A 83 27.24 3.64 -36.91
N THR A 84 26.54 4.75 -37.10
CA THR A 84 26.90 5.80 -38.06
C THR A 84 28.23 6.48 -37.68
N VAL A 85 28.41 6.81 -36.40
CA VAL A 85 29.63 7.43 -35.88
C VAL A 85 30.81 6.46 -35.96
N LEU A 86 30.63 5.20 -35.57
CA LEU A 86 31.65 4.15 -35.71
C LEU A 86 32.11 4.00 -37.16
N LYS A 87 31.18 4.04 -38.12
CA LYS A 87 31.50 3.95 -39.56
C LYS A 87 32.33 5.15 -40.05
N LYS A 88 32.03 6.37 -39.56
CA LYS A 88 32.82 7.57 -39.87
C LYS A 88 34.24 7.48 -39.31
N ILE A 89 34.38 7.06 -38.04
CA ILE A 89 35.69 6.92 -37.38
C ILE A 89 36.52 5.81 -38.01
N ALA A 90 35.91 4.68 -38.35
CA ALA A 90 36.58 3.59 -39.06
C ALA A 90 37.19 4.05 -40.39
N LYS A 91 36.44 4.87 -41.15
CA LYS A 91 36.91 5.48 -42.40
C LYS A 91 38.05 6.49 -42.16
N GLU A 92 37.93 7.33 -41.14
CA GLU A 92 38.95 8.32 -40.77
C GLU A 92 40.27 7.66 -40.35
N LYS A 93 40.20 6.61 -39.53
CA LYS A 93 41.37 5.89 -39.00
C LYS A 93 41.85 4.74 -39.90
N GLN A 94 41.19 4.51 -41.03
CA GLN A 94 41.51 3.43 -41.98
C GLN A 94 41.50 2.03 -41.32
N VAL A 95 40.59 1.81 -40.38
CA VAL A 95 40.43 0.54 -39.66
C VAL A 95 39.21 -0.21 -40.20
N PRO A 96 39.30 -1.53 -40.46
CA PRO A 96 38.15 -2.29 -40.93
C PRO A 96 37.05 -2.39 -39.85
N LEU A 97 35.78 -2.40 -40.28
CA LEU A 97 34.61 -2.37 -39.38
C LEU A 97 34.54 -3.55 -38.39
N ASN A 98 35.15 -4.69 -38.74
CA ASN A 98 35.24 -5.86 -37.85
C ASN A 98 36.20 -5.69 -36.67
N GLN A 99 37.00 -4.63 -36.66
CA GLN A 99 37.91 -4.25 -35.56
C GLN A 99 37.43 -3.01 -34.79
N MET A 100 36.15 -2.63 -34.99
CA MET A 100 35.53 -1.50 -34.32
C MET A 100 34.63 -1.97 -33.18
N TYR A 101 34.83 -1.38 -32.00
CA TYR A 101 34.00 -1.65 -30.82
C TYR A 101 33.62 -0.37 -30.08
N ALA A 102 32.47 -0.38 -29.43
CA ALA A 102 32.00 0.71 -28.57
C ALA A 102 31.67 0.21 -27.16
N SER A 103 31.88 1.04 -26.16
CA SER A 103 31.56 0.73 -24.74
C SER A 103 30.07 0.82 -24.40
N SER A 104 29.26 1.39 -25.29
CA SER A 104 27.81 1.54 -25.15
C SER A 104 27.10 1.20 -26.46
N ASN A 105 25.86 0.71 -26.36
CA ASN A 105 24.99 0.51 -27.52
C ASN A 105 24.41 1.85 -27.99
N ASN A 106 24.02 2.71 -27.04
CA ASN A 106 23.43 4.01 -27.31
C ASN A 106 24.51 5.10 -27.40
N LEU A 107 24.34 6.02 -28.35
CA LEU A 107 25.27 7.12 -28.52
C LEU A 107 25.23 8.04 -27.28
N SER A 108 26.40 8.29 -26.70
CA SER A 108 26.55 9.17 -25.54
C SER A 108 27.92 9.83 -25.53
N ASP A 109 27.99 11.02 -24.95
CA ASP A 109 29.25 11.69 -24.64
C ASP A 109 30.08 10.87 -23.63
N GLY A 110 31.40 10.88 -23.76
CA GLY A 110 32.33 10.14 -22.90
C GLY A 110 32.43 8.64 -23.20
N MET A 111 31.74 8.13 -24.24
CA MET A 111 31.85 6.71 -24.58
C MET A 111 33.23 6.39 -25.16
N THR A 112 33.80 5.25 -24.76
CA THR A 112 35.05 4.72 -25.33
C THR A 112 34.79 3.92 -26.61
N ILE A 113 35.63 4.16 -27.62
CA ILE A 113 35.68 3.45 -28.90
C ILE A 113 37.03 2.77 -29.03
N GLN A 114 37.03 1.51 -29.45
CA GLN A 114 38.23 0.80 -29.89
C GLN A 114 38.27 0.79 -31.42
N ALA A 115 39.40 1.20 -31.99
CA ALA A 115 39.70 1.10 -33.42
C ALA A 115 41.02 0.34 -33.59
N GLY A 116 40.94 -0.95 -33.91
CA GLY A 116 42.11 -1.84 -33.94
C GLY A 116 42.70 -1.99 -32.53
N ASN A 117 43.95 -1.55 -32.34
CA ASN A 117 44.66 -1.61 -31.06
C ASN A 117 44.64 -0.31 -30.25
N HIS A 118 43.96 0.73 -30.76
CA HIS A 118 43.91 2.04 -30.11
C HIS A 118 42.53 2.29 -29.51
N TYR A 119 42.51 2.98 -28.36
CA TYR A 119 41.30 3.35 -27.64
C TYR A 119 41.16 4.87 -27.63
N PHE A 120 39.94 5.34 -27.84
CA PHE A 120 39.60 6.75 -27.86
C PHE A 120 38.35 7.00 -27.02
N VAL A 121 38.33 8.08 -26.25
CA VAL A 121 37.08 8.60 -25.67
C VAL A 121 36.48 9.58 -26.65
N LEU A 122 35.19 9.40 -26.92
CA LEU A 122 34.41 10.26 -27.80
C LEU A 122 33.83 11.42 -26.99
N HIS A 123 34.11 12.64 -27.44
CA HIS A 123 33.51 13.84 -26.87
C HIS A 123 32.68 14.57 -27.92
N PHE A 124 31.40 14.78 -27.64
CA PHE A 124 30.49 15.56 -28.45
C PHE A 124 30.35 16.99 -27.92
N ASN A 125 29.98 17.91 -28.79
CA ASN A 125 29.39 19.17 -28.35
C ASN A 125 27.90 18.99 -27.99
N ASN A 126 27.31 20.02 -27.37
CA ASN A 126 25.94 19.96 -26.83
C ASN A 126 24.85 19.62 -27.88
N ASP A 127 25.10 19.83 -29.18
CA ASP A 127 24.14 19.56 -30.26
C ASP A 127 24.44 18.27 -31.05
N LEU A 128 25.45 17.48 -30.64
CA LEU A 128 25.90 16.24 -31.28
C LEU A 128 26.32 16.41 -32.77
N SER A 129 26.56 17.64 -33.24
CA SER A 129 26.91 17.91 -34.63
C SER A 129 28.37 17.60 -34.95
N ASN A 130 29.25 17.77 -33.95
CA ASN A 130 30.67 17.50 -34.07
C ASN A 130 31.16 16.64 -32.90
N TYR A 131 32.25 15.91 -33.16
CA TYR A 131 32.90 15.08 -32.17
C TYR A 131 34.41 15.26 -32.24
N ARG A 132 35.07 15.05 -31.10
CA ARG A 132 36.54 14.92 -30.99
C ARG A 132 36.88 13.56 -30.39
N LEU A 133 38.04 13.03 -30.79
CA LEU A 133 38.56 11.76 -30.29
C LEU A 133 39.78 12.04 -29.42
N GLU A 134 39.72 11.63 -28.15
CA GLU A 134 40.84 11.74 -27.23
C GLU A 134 41.46 10.36 -27.01
N PRO A 135 42.76 10.16 -27.31
CA PRO A 135 43.41 8.87 -27.13
C PRO A 135 43.53 8.52 -25.65
N VAL A 136 43.19 7.29 -25.28
CA VAL A 136 43.23 6.81 -23.89
C VAL A 136 43.91 5.45 -23.76
N LYS A 137 44.39 5.16 -22.54
CA LYS A 137 44.86 3.83 -22.16
C LYS A 137 43.88 3.24 -21.15
N LEU A 138 43.56 1.97 -21.32
CA LEU A 138 42.68 1.26 -20.39
C LEU A 138 43.46 0.77 -19.18
N VAL A 139 42.84 0.87 -18.00
CA VAL A 139 43.38 0.32 -16.74
C VAL A 139 43.25 -1.21 -16.70
N SER A 140 42.26 -1.76 -17.39
CA SER A 140 41.98 -3.21 -17.43
C SER A 140 41.60 -3.68 -18.84
N SER A 141 41.87 -4.95 -19.14
CA SER A 141 41.50 -5.57 -20.42
C SER A 141 39.97 -5.60 -20.59
N PRO A 142 39.43 -5.07 -21.70
CA PRO A 142 37.99 -5.05 -21.93
C PRO A 142 37.47 -6.45 -22.34
N LYS A 143 36.19 -6.70 -22.05
CA LYS A 143 35.49 -7.91 -22.49
C LYS A 143 34.76 -7.62 -23.80
N HIS A 144 35.15 -8.28 -24.89
CA HIS A 144 34.52 -8.12 -26.21
C HIS A 144 33.22 -8.90 -26.31
N ILE A 145 32.15 -8.21 -26.70
CA ILE A 145 30.81 -8.77 -26.90
C ILE A 145 30.51 -8.80 -28.40
N ASN A 146 30.55 -10.01 -28.95
CA ASN A 146 30.44 -10.27 -30.38
C ASN A 146 29.08 -10.87 -30.78
N LYS A 147 28.30 -11.37 -29.82
CA LYS A 147 26.97 -11.96 -30.03
C LYS A 147 26.04 -11.60 -28.87
N SER A 148 24.75 -11.43 -29.17
CA SER A 148 23.72 -11.36 -28.14
C SER A 148 23.49 -12.75 -27.56
N SER A 149 23.83 -12.91 -26.28
CA SER A 149 23.40 -14.04 -25.48
C SER A 149 22.07 -13.67 -24.83
N PHE A 150 20.99 -14.37 -25.19
CA PHE A 150 19.74 -14.29 -24.45
C PHE A 150 19.95 -14.89 -23.06
N SER A 151 19.85 -14.08 -22.01
CA SER A 151 19.86 -14.57 -20.63
C SER A 151 18.52 -14.24 -19.99
N LEU A 152 17.86 -15.23 -19.38
CA LEU A 152 16.62 -15.02 -18.63
C LEU A 152 16.85 -14.08 -17.42
N THR A 153 18.06 -14.08 -16.87
CA THR A 153 18.48 -13.23 -15.75
C THR A 153 18.49 -11.74 -16.08
N SER A 154 18.75 -11.33 -17.32
CA SER A 154 18.74 -9.90 -17.70
C SER A 154 17.34 -9.28 -17.79
N ILE A 155 16.28 -10.08 -17.73
CA ILE A 155 14.89 -9.58 -17.62
C ILE A 155 14.61 -9.12 -16.18
N ILE A 156 15.35 -9.62 -15.20
CA ILE A 156 15.16 -9.35 -13.77
C ILE A 156 16.10 -8.22 -13.28
N ASP A 157 17.26 -8.03 -13.90
CA ASP A 157 18.32 -7.12 -13.40
C ASP A 157 18.32 -5.69 -13.99
N ASN A 158 17.28 -5.29 -14.73
CA ASN A 158 17.29 -3.98 -15.39
C ASN A 158 16.77 -2.89 -14.44
N ASN A 159 17.62 -1.91 -14.13
CA ASN A 159 17.52 -0.90 -13.06
C ASN A 159 16.32 0.09 -13.14
N ASN A 160 15.28 -0.22 -13.91
CA ASN A 160 13.95 0.40 -13.91
C ASN A 160 12.88 -0.69 -13.71
N ASP A 161 13.08 -1.53 -12.71
CA ASP A 161 12.39 -2.81 -12.65
C ASP A 161 10.99 -2.65 -12.06
N TYR A 162 9.99 -2.59 -12.94
CA TYR A 162 8.59 -2.78 -12.55
C TYR A 162 8.42 -4.06 -11.69
N GLY A 163 9.31 -5.06 -11.82
CA GLY A 163 9.41 -6.21 -10.92
C GLY A 163 9.71 -5.83 -9.46
N THR A 164 10.66 -4.92 -9.23
CA THR A 164 10.94 -4.37 -7.90
C THR A 164 9.73 -3.60 -7.33
N VAL A 165 9.05 -2.81 -8.16
CA VAL A 165 7.83 -2.09 -7.75
C VAL A 165 6.71 -3.08 -7.39
N ALA A 166 6.49 -4.11 -8.21
CA ALA A 166 5.51 -5.17 -7.95
C ALA A 166 5.83 -5.94 -6.66
N LEU A 167 7.11 -6.24 -6.42
CA LEU A 167 7.54 -6.95 -5.22
C LEU A 167 7.34 -6.10 -3.96
N LYS A 168 7.58 -4.78 -4.02
CA LYS A 168 7.19 -3.84 -2.95
C LYS A 168 5.67 -3.89 -2.72
N PHE A 169 4.85 -3.85 -3.76
CA PHE A 169 3.38 -3.97 -3.60
C PHE A 169 2.97 -5.28 -2.90
N ILE A 170 3.54 -6.42 -3.29
CA ILE A 170 3.26 -7.71 -2.67
C ILE A 170 3.66 -7.72 -1.19
N VAL A 171 4.87 -7.26 -0.87
CA VAL A 171 5.36 -7.18 0.51
C VAL A 171 4.49 -6.24 1.34
N GLY A 172 4.16 -5.07 0.81
CA GLY A 172 3.28 -4.10 1.46
C GLY A 172 1.90 -4.68 1.73
N PHE A 173 1.29 -5.33 0.74
CA PHE A 173 -0.01 -5.97 0.88
C PHE A 173 0.00 -7.07 1.95
N ILE A 174 0.97 -7.99 1.90
CA ILE A 174 1.11 -9.06 2.90
C ILE A 174 1.26 -8.46 4.30
N MET A 175 2.12 -7.44 4.46
CA MET A 175 2.33 -6.78 5.75
C MET A 175 1.08 -6.10 6.27
N ILE A 176 0.31 -5.40 5.43
CA ILE A 176 -0.97 -4.80 5.84
C ILE A 176 -1.94 -5.88 6.31
N VAL A 177 -2.10 -6.96 5.54
CA VAL A 177 -3.01 -8.06 5.90
C VAL A 177 -2.60 -8.71 7.21
N LEU A 178 -1.30 -8.95 7.42
CA LEU A 178 -0.77 -9.45 8.69
C LEU A 178 -1.04 -8.47 9.83
N GLN A 179 -0.77 -7.17 9.65
CA GLN A 179 -1.06 -6.15 10.66
C GLN A 179 -2.53 -6.10 11.03
N ILE A 180 -3.45 -6.14 10.06
CA ILE A 180 -4.90 -6.14 10.32
C ILE A 180 -5.31 -7.39 11.09
N ASN A 181 -4.82 -8.57 10.70
CA ASN A 181 -5.16 -9.82 11.38
C ASN A 181 -4.62 -9.88 12.82
N LEU A 182 -3.42 -9.33 13.07
CA LEU A 182 -2.81 -9.32 14.40
C LEU A 182 -3.34 -8.20 15.30
N SER A 183 -3.66 -7.02 14.74
CA SER A 183 -4.10 -5.81 15.46
C SER A 183 -5.61 -5.77 15.69
N GLY A 184 -6.36 -6.68 15.08
CA GLY A 184 -7.82 -6.73 15.11
C GLY A 184 -8.47 -5.85 14.04
N LYS A 185 -9.81 -5.91 13.97
CA LYS A 185 -10.61 -5.27 12.91
C LYS A 185 -10.73 -3.74 13.01
N GLY A 186 -10.09 -3.11 14.01
CA GLY A 186 -10.10 -1.65 14.19
C GLY A 186 -9.62 -0.88 12.95
N ASN A 187 -8.70 -1.43 12.16
CA ASN A 187 -8.24 -0.79 10.92
C ASN A 187 -9.32 -0.72 9.82
N LEU A 188 -10.28 -1.65 9.80
CA LEU A 188 -11.34 -1.68 8.77
C LEU A 188 -12.53 -0.79 9.15
N ALA A 189 -12.83 -0.75 10.44
CA ALA A 189 -13.88 0.08 11.03
C ALA A 189 -13.26 0.80 12.24
N PRO A 190 -12.62 1.97 12.01
CA PRO A 190 -11.89 2.65 13.06
C PRO A 190 -12.82 3.14 14.16
N SER A 191 -12.64 2.55 15.35
CA SER A 191 -13.36 2.89 16.57
C SER A 191 -12.69 4.01 17.37
N ASN A 192 -11.41 4.28 17.12
CA ASN A 192 -10.64 5.32 17.80
C ASN A 192 -9.71 6.08 16.83
N ALA A 193 -9.10 7.16 17.33
CA ALA A 193 -8.20 8.00 16.56
C ALA A 193 -6.92 7.29 16.09
N VAL A 194 -6.38 6.36 16.89
CA VAL A 194 -5.16 5.60 16.57
C VAL A 194 -5.38 4.70 15.37
N ASP A 195 -6.52 4.00 15.32
CA ASP A 195 -6.88 3.14 14.19
C ASP A 195 -7.03 3.96 12.90
N GLN A 196 -7.60 5.18 12.97
CA GLN A 196 -7.65 6.09 11.80
C GLN A 196 -6.26 6.55 11.37
N LEU A 197 -5.46 7.01 12.33
CA LEU A 197 -4.10 7.49 12.09
C LEU A 197 -3.24 6.38 11.47
N GLN A 198 -3.44 5.14 11.91
CA GLN A 198 -2.77 3.98 11.35
C GLN A 198 -3.01 3.84 9.85
N ASN A 199 -4.27 3.95 9.41
CA ASN A 199 -4.61 3.83 7.99
C ASN A 199 -3.97 4.94 7.15
N TYR A 200 -3.95 6.18 7.64
CA TYR A 200 -3.35 7.31 6.93
C TYR A 200 -1.84 7.18 6.77
N ILE A 201 -1.14 6.82 7.85
CA ILE A 201 0.32 6.66 7.82
C ILE A 201 0.71 5.45 6.98
N LEU A 202 0.00 4.33 7.10
CA LEU A 202 0.25 3.13 6.30
C LEU A 202 0.07 3.41 4.80
N GLY A 203 -0.99 4.13 4.43
CA GLY A 203 -1.21 4.60 3.05
C GLY A 203 -0.08 5.52 2.57
N GLY A 204 0.39 6.46 3.40
CA GLY A 204 1.49 7.36 3.09
C GLY A 204 2.84 6.64 2.91
N ILE A 205 3.16 5.69 3.79
CA ILE A 205 4.39 4.88 3.72
C ILE A 205 4.39 4.06 2.42
N ILE A 206 3.29 3.35 2.14
CA ILE A 206 3.20 2.49 0.96
C ILE A 206 3.25 3.33 -0.31
N GLY A 207 2.47 4.40 -0.38
CA GLY A 207 2.48 5.32 -1.51
C GLY A 207 3.86 5.93 -1.76
N GLY A 208 4.52 6.46 -0.72
CA GLY A 208 5.81 7.12 -0.86
C GLY A 208 6.97 6.20 -1.22
N VAL A 209 7.03 5.00 -0.61
CA VAL A 209 8.19 4.10 -0.77
C VAL A 209 8.16 3.30 -2.09
N ILE A 210 6.96 3.03 -2.61
CA ILE A 210 6.80 2.27 -3.85
C ILE A 210 7.42 3.00 -5.05
N TYR A 211 7.24 4.32 -5.14
CA TYR A 211 7.75 5.12 -6.26
C TYR A 211 9.21 5.56 -6.09
N ASN A 212 9.84 5.30 -4.94
CA ASN A 212 11.22 5.69 -4.71
C ASN A 212 12.19 4.54 -5.07
N PRO A 213 12.96 4.65 -6.17
CA PRO A 213 13.91 3.62 -6.57
C PRO A 213 15.10 3.49 -5.62
N GLN A 214 15.39 4.51 -4.81
CA GLN A 214 16.49 4.47 -3.84
C GLN A 214 16.18 3.59 -2.63
N ILE A 215 14.89 3.33 -2.36
CA ILE A 215 14.49 2.48 -1.25
C ILE A 215 14.39 1.04 -1.73
N THR A 216 15.25 0.18 -1.20
CA THR A 216 15.24 -1.26 -1.52
C THR A 216 14.02 -1.95 -0.89
N VAL A 217 13.67 -3.13 -1.40
CA VAL A 217 12.60 -3.97 -0.83
C VAL A 217 12.86 -4.28 0.65
N MET A 218 14.10 -4.60 1.01
CA MET A 218 14.47 -4.92 2.40
C MET A 218 14.27 -3.70 3.31
N GLN A 219 14.71 -2.51 2.87
CA GLN A 219 14.46 -1.27 3.61
C GLN A 219 12.96 -1.00 3.77
N PHE A 220 12.16 -1.24 2.73
CA PHE A 220 10.70 -1.10 2.83
C PHE A 220 10.09 -2.06 3.85
N ALA A 221 10.50 -3.33 3.86
CA ALA A 221 10.06 -4.30 4.86
C ALA A 221 10.43 -3.88 6.29
N VAL A 222 11.64 -3.35 6.49
CA VAL A 222 12.08 -2.81 7.79
C VAL A 222 11.23 -1.62 8.21
N ILE A 223 10.92 -0.68 7.31
CA ILE A 223 10.04 0.47 7.61
C ILE A 223 8.65 -0.01 8.06
N LEU A 224 8.07 -0.99 7.36
CA LEU A 224 6.77 -1.56 7.72
C LEU A 224 6.81 -2.30 9.08
N LEU A 225 7.94 -2.94 9.40
CA LEU A 225 8.13 -3.63 10.68
C LEU A 225 8.27 -2.62 11.84
N ILE A 226 9.07 -1.56 11.66
CA ILE A 226 9.17 -0.47 12.64
C ILE A 226 7.79 0.13 12.90
N TRP A 227 7.04 0.43 11.83
CA TRP A 227 5.68 0.93 11.95
C TRP A 227 4.77 -0.03 12.71
N ALA A 228 4.82 -1.34 12.39
CA ALA A 228 4.06 -2.36 13.11
C ALA A 228 4.37 -2.34 14.60
N VAL A 229 5.65 -2.33 14.98
CA VAL A 229 6.08 -2.30 16.39
C VAL A 229 5.54 -1.07 17.11
N ILE A 230 5.59 0.11 16.49
CA ILE A 230 5.04 1.35 17.05
C ILE A 230 3.54 1.19 17.34
N VAL A 231 2.78 0.70 16.37
CA VAL A 231 1.33 0.53 16.51
C VAL A 231 0.99 -0.50 17.59
N PHE A 232 1.63 -1.67 17.57
CA PHE A 232 1.39 -2.71 18.57
C PHE A 232 1.75 -2.23 19.98
N THR A 233 2.84 -1.47 20.11
CA THR A 233 3.25 -0.86 21.37
C THR A 233 2.21 0.16 21.83
N ALA A 234 1.74 1.05 20.95
CA ALA A 234 0.70 2.02 21.27
C ALA A 234 -0.57 1.31 21.77
N LYS A 235 -1.05 0.28 21.06
CA LYS A 235 -2.23 -0.50 21.47
C LYS A 235 -2.03 -1.21 22.80
N PHE A 236 -0.86 -1.81 23.02
CA PHE A 236 -0.53 -2.47 24.27
C PHE A 236 -0.51 -1.49 25.46
N LEU A 237 0.10 -0.32 25.29
CA LEU A 237 0.17 0.70 26.34
C LEU A 237 -1.20 1.33 26.64
N THR A 238 -2.02 1.58 25.61
CA THR A 238 -3.40 2.07 25.81
C THR A 238 -4.30 1.00 26.43
N GLY A 239 -4.06 -0.28 26.16
CA GLY A 239 -4.79 -1.38 26.79
C GLY A 239 -4.47 -1.56 28.28
N GLN A 240 -3.23 -1.28 28.70
CA GLN A 240 -2.83 -1.39 30.10
C GLN A 240 -3.18 -0.16 30.96
N SER A 241 -3.18 1.03 30.38
CA SER A 241 -3.28 2.26 31.18
C SER A 241 -4.44 3.16 30.73
N ASN A 242 -5.43 3.33 31.61
CA ASN A 242 -6.58 4.18 31.35
C ASN A 242 -6.20 5.66 31.13
N LEU A 243 -5.11 6.11 31.75
CA LEU A 243 -4.62 7.48 31.57
C LEU A 243 -4.05 7.69 30.16
N LEU A 244 -3.26 6.73 29.65
CA LEU A 244 -2.74 6.81 28.30
C LEU A 244 -3.83 6.56 27.26
N ASN A 245 -4.77 5.65 27.53
CA ASN A 245 -5.95 5.45 26.69
C ASN A 245 -6.74 6.75 26.54
N ARG A 246 -7.02 7.44 27.66
CA ARG A 246 -7.72 8.72 27.66
C ARG A 246 -6.95 9.83 26.94
N PHE A 247 -5.61 9.84 27.05
CA PHE A 247 -4.77 10.85 26.40
C PHE A 247 -4.67 10.62 24.88
N ILE A 248 -4.52 9.37 24.45
CA ILE A 248 -4.29 9.02 23.04
C ILE A 248 -5.60 8.83 22.27
N ASN A 249 -6.52 8.02 22.80
CA ASN A 249 -7.78 7.67 22.13
C ASN A 249 -8.93 8.60 22.54
N GLY A 250 -8.80 9.36 23.63
CA GLY A 250 -9.89 10.14 24.20
C GLY A 250 -10.86 9.28 25.03
N ASN A 251 -11.96 9.88 25.49
CA ASN A 251 -13.03 9.17 26.17
C ASN A 251 -14.36 9.50 25.49
N PRO A 252 -15.29 8.53 25.36
CA PRO A 252 -16.64 8.83 24.89
C PRO A 252 -17.30 9.88 25.81
N GLN A 253 -18.00 10.84 25.21
CA GLN A 253 -18.63 11.95 25.95
C GLN A 253 -20.14 11.94 25.72
N VAL A 254 -20.91 11.81 26.81
CA VAL A 254 -22.37 11.95 26.76
C VAL A 254 -22.72 13.42 26.53
N LEU A 255 -23.21 13.73 25.33
CA LEU A 255 -23.59 15.07 24.89
C LEU A 255 -25.06 15.36 25.17
N ILE A 256 -25.93 14.35 25.10
CA ILE A 256 -27.37 14.48 25.42
C ILE A 256 -27.73 13.38 26.40
N ASP A 257 -28.41 13.74 27.48
CA ASP A 257 -28.94 12.81 28.46
C ASP A 257 -30.39 13.20 28.78
N ASN A 258 -31.30 12.25 28.62
CA ASN A 258 -32.75 12.40 28.82
C ASN A 258 -33.35 13.65 28.16
N GLY A 259 -33.01 13.88 26.88
CA GLY A 259 -33.48 15.02 26.10
C GLY A 259 -32.85 16.36 26.44
N GLN A 260 -31.85 16.40 27.33
CA GLN A 260 -31.12 17.63 27.71
C GLN A 260 -29.71 17.62 27.15
N VAL A 261 -29.35 18.68 26.42
CA VAL A 261 -28.00 18.85 25.88
C VAL A 261 -27.05 19.32 26.97
N ASN A 262 -25.97 18.58 27.18
CA ASN A 262 -24.83 19.04 27.96
C ASN A 262 -23.95 19.96 27.08
N VAL A 263 -24.27 21.26 27.11
CA VAL A 263 -23.57 22.27 26.30
C VAL A 263 -22.08 22.33 26.64
N THR A 264 -21.71 22.22 27.92
CA THR A 264 -20.31 22.27 28.36
C THR A 264 -19.50 21.12 27.77
N ARG A 265 -19.99 19.87 27.84
CA ARG A 265 -19.30 18.71 27.25
C ARG A 265 -19.27 18.77 25.72
N SER A 266 -20.33 19.28 25.10
CA SER A 266 -20.39 19.46 23.64
C SER A 266 -19.29 20.41 23.17
N LEU A 267 -19.18 21.59 23.79
CA LEU A 267 -18.16 22.57 23.47
C LEU A 267 -16.73 22.08 23.78
N GLN A 268 -16.53 21.40 24.91
CA GLN A 268 -15.23 20.79 25.26
C GLN A 268 -14.80 19.71 24.27
N SER A 269 -15.76 19.05 23.63
CA SER A 269 -15.52 18.02 22.61
C SER A 269 -15.43 18.60 21.19
N GLY A 270 -15.43 19.94 21.04
CA GLY A 270 -15.38 20.62 19.75
C GLY A 270 -16.71 20.63 18.98
N ILE A 271 -17.79 20.12 19.55
CA ILE A 271 -19.11 20.04 18.92
C ILE A 271 -19.92 21.30 19.24
N ASN A 272 -20.19 22.11 18.22
CA ASN A 272 -21.11 23.24 18.33
C ASN A 272 -22.57 22.80 18.07
N ALA A 273 -23.54 23.70 18.34
CA ALA A 273 -24.97 23.38 18.19
C ALA A 273 -25.36 22.98 16.77
N ASN A 274 -24.78 23.59 15.74
CA ASN A 274 -25.06 23.26 14.34
C ASN A 274 -24.57 21.87 13.98
N GLU A 275 -23.38 21.50 14.47
CA GLU A 275 -22.79 20.19 14.25
C GLU A 275 -23.54 19.10 15.00
N LEU A 276 -23.94 19.35 16.26
CA LEU A 276 -24.79 18.43 17.01
C LEU A 276 -26.13 18.20 16.31
N ALA A 277 -26.81 19.27 15.88
CA ALA A 277 -28.06 19.18 15.15
C ALA A 277 -27.90 18.48 13.79
N PHE A 278 -26.77 18.69 13.10
CA PHE A 278 -26.45 17.96 11.87
C PHE A 278 -26.27 16.47 12.14
N LYS A 279 -25.48 16.09 13.16
CA LYS A 279 -25.27 14.69 13.55
C LYS A 279 -26.59 14.01 13.92
N LEU A 280 -27.45 14.64 14.73
CA LEU A 280 -28.78 14.13 15.04
C LEU A 280 -29.64 13.90 13.78
N ARG A 281 -29.64 14.86 12.84
CA ARG A 281 -30.36 14.71 11.56
C ARG A 281 -29.82 13.58 10.69
N THR A 282 -28.51 13.33 10.68
CA THR A 282 -27.95 12.17 9.96
C THR A 282 -28.41 10.83 10.54
N HIS A 283 -28.85 10.82 11.80
CA HIS A 283 -29.51 9.68 12.46
C HIS A 283 -31.05 9.71 12.33
N GLY A 284 -31.62 10.61 11.52
CA GLY A 284 -33.07 10.71 11.32
C GLY A 284 -33.83 11.40 12.45
N ILE A 285 -33.12 12.00 13.42
CA ILE A 285 -33.73 12.61 14.61
C ILE A 285 -33.92 14.10 14.37
N THR A 286 -35.16 14.57 14.54
CA THR A 286 -35.55 15.98 14.28
C THR A 286 -35.62 16.82 15.56
N SER A 287 -35.86 16.19 16.71
CA SER A 287 -35.96 16.85 18.00
C SER A 287 -35.02 16.21 19.03
N VAL A 288 -34.27 17.05 19.74
CA VAL A 288 -33.41 16.64 20.86
C VAL A 288 -34.23 15.96 21.96
N LYS A 289 -35.51 16.31 22.12
CA LYS A 289 -36.38 15.73 23.16
C LYS A 289 -36.64 14.25 22.97
N ASP A 290 -36.53 13.76 21.74
CA ASP A 290 -36.77 12.35 21.40
C ASP A 290 -35.52 11.49 21.69
N VAL A 291 -34.40 12.14 22.04
CA VAL A 291 -33.12 11.51 22.36
C VAL A 291 -33.07 11.17 23.85
N LYS A 292 -32.97 9.88 24.14
CA LYS A 292 -32.68 9.37 25.49
C LYS A 292 -31.21 9.56 25.84
N ASN A 293 -30.30 9.18 24.95
CA ASN A 293 -28.86 9.37 25.13
C ASN A 293 -28.20 9.66 23.77
N ALA A 294 -27.32 10.65 23.71
CA ALA A 294 -26.37 10.79 22.61
C ALA A 294 -24.94 10.87 23.15
N THR A 295 -24.11 9.91 22.73
CA THR A 295 -22.70 9.80 23.12
C THR A 295 -21.81 10.04 21.91
N LEU A 296 -20.88 10.98 22.04
CA LEU A 296 -19.82 11.20 21.07
C LEU A 296 -18.70 10.19 21.31
N GLU A 297 -18.49 9.30 20.35
CA GLU A 297 -17.45 8.28 20.38
C GLU A 297 -16.06 8.83 20.06
N GLN A 298 -15.02 8.06 20.39
CA GLN A 298 -13.61 8.43 20.19
C GLN A 298 -13.23 8.67 18.72
N ASN A 299 -13.91 8.00 17.79
CA ASN A 299 -13.74 8.23 16.35
C ASN A 299 -14.51 9.46 15.82
N GLY A 300 -15.19 10.21 16.71
CA GLY A 300 -15.97 11.41 16.39
C GLY A 300 -17.40 11.12 15.91
N GLN A 301 -17.82 9.85 15.83
CA GLN A 301 -19.20 9.50 15.50
C GLN A 301 -20.13 9.77 16.69
N LEU A 302 -21.40 10.03 16.42
CA LEU A 302 -22.42 10.19 17.45
C LEU A 302 -23.23 8.90 17.52
N THR A 303 -23.21 8.22 18.64
CA THR A 303 -24.14 7.15 18.93
C THR A 303 -25.38 7.76 19.56
N VAL A 304 -26.57 7.48 19.04
CA VAL A 304 -27.82 8.03 19.55
C VAL A 304 -28.80 6.91 19.88
N THR A 305 -29.47 7.04 21.02
CA THR A 305 -30.57 6.17 21.46
C THR A 305 -31.77 7.05 21.75
N THR A 306 -32.90 6.69 21.17
CA THR A 306 -34.18 7.38 21.33
C THR A 306 -35.02 6.73 22.43
N TYR A 307 -36.15 7.35 22.78
CA TYR A 307 -37.10 6.74 23.71
C TYR A 307 -37.95 5.63 23.08
N ASP A 308 -38.08 5.62 21.75
CA ASP A 308 -38.78 4.57 20.99
C ASP A 308 -37.90 3.35 20.73
N ASP A 309 -36.59 3.46 20.89
CA ASP A 309 -35.70 2.30 20.88
C ASP A 309 -36.02 1.43 22.12
N GLU A 310 -36.39 0.16 21.90
CA GLU A 310 -36.46 -0.83 22.99
C GLU A 310 -35.17 -0.73 23.80
N SER A 311 -35.28 -0.55 25.11
CA SER A 311 -34.18 -0.14 25.99
C SER A 311 -32.89 -0.92 25.69
N VAL A 312 -31.95 -0.26 25.01
CA VAL A 312 -30.63 -0.84 24.77
C VAL A 312 -29.95 -0.98 26.13
N ASN A 313 -29.85 -2.22 26.62
CA ASN A 313 -29.16 -2.52 27.86
C ASN A 313 -27.66 -2.43 27.58
N TYR A 314 -27.07 -1.27 27.89
CA TYR A 314 -25.63 -1.12 27.82
C TYR A 314 -24.96 -2.07 28.81
N PRO A 315 -23.87 -2.75 28.42
CA PRO A 315 -23.11 -3.58 29.34
C PRO A 315 -22.51 -2.71 30.46
N ILE A 316 -22.70 -3.15 31.70
CA ILE A 316 -22.11 -2.55 32.90
C ILE A 316 -20.65 -2.96 33.03
N ILE A 317 -20.28 -4.13 32.54
CA ILE A 317 -18.89 -4.60 32.54
C ILE A 317 -18.51 -4.93 31.09
N THR A 318 -17.39 -4.40 30.64
CA THR A 318 -16.76 -4.73 29.35
C THR A 318 -15.28 -4.95 29.56
N ASP A 319 -14.76 -6.09 29.10
CA ASP A 319 -13.35 -6.47 29.20
C ASP A 319 -12.78 -6.33 30.63
N GLY A 320 -13.57 -6.75 31.63
CA GLY A 320 -13.21 -6.67 33.04
C GLY A 320 -13.20 -5.26 33.65
N GLN A 321 -13.71 -4.26 32.93
CA GLN A 321 -13.84 -2.88 33.43
C GLN A 321 -15.29 -2.50 33.65
N ILE A 322 -15.58 -1.83 34.78
CA ILE A 322 -16.91 -1.31 35.11
C ILE A 322 -17.16 0.02 34.37
N ASN A 323 -18.25 0.10 33.62
CA ASN A 323 -18.73 1.34 33.03
C ASN A 323 -19.56 2.11 34.07
N LYS A 324 -18.88 3.01 34.81
CA LYS A 324 -19.50 3.82 35.88
C LYS A 324 -20.71 4.63 35.41
N ALA A 325 -20.70 5.11 34.16
CA ALA A 325 -21.80 5.89 33.63
C ALA A 325 -23.10 5.06 33.50
N VAL A 326 -22.98 3.77 33.13
CA VAL A 326 -24.13 2.86 33.06
C VAL A 326 -24.59 2.45 34.46
N LEU A 327 -23.63 2.25 35.38
CA LEU A 327 -23.90 1.94 36.78
C LEU A 327 -24.72 3.05 37.47
N ASP A 328 -24.29 4.30 37.29
CA ASP A 328 -24.97 5.49 37.83
C ASP A 328 -26.38 5.64 37.24
N HIS A 329 -26.53 5.38 35.93
CA HIS A 329 -27.83 5.44 35.26
C HIS A 329 -28.80 4.35 35.77
N GLN A 330 -28.30 3.16 36.12
CA GLN A 330 -29.10 2.12 36.74
C GLN A 330 -29.31 2.30 38.24
N LYS A 331 -28.74 3.38 38.84
CA LYS A 331 -28.80 3.69 40.27
C LYS A 331 -28.25 2.56 41.15
N LEU A 332 -27.25 1.84 40.65
CA LEU A 332 -26.53 0.78 41.37
C LEU A 332 -25.21 1.33 41.90
N THR A 333 -24.78 0.87 43.07
CA THR A 333 -23.44 1.17 43.60
C THR A 333 -22.42 0.11 43.18
N GLU A 334 -21.12 0.47 43.13
CA GLU A 334 -20.05 -0.49 42.80
C GLU A 334 -20.07 -1.67 43.78
N THR A 335 -20.35 -1.42 45.05
CA THR A 335 -20.47 -2.44 46.10
C THR A 335 -21.63 -3.41 45.84
N GLN A 336 -22.78 -2.93 45.36
CA GLN A 336 -23.90 -3.80 45.00
C GLN A 336 -23.57 -4.67 43.78
N LEU A 337 -22.86 -4.12 42.79
CA LEU A 337 -22.40 -4.90 41.66
C LEU A 337 -21.41 -5.99 42.09
N GLU A 338 -20.45 -5.66 42.97
CA GLU A 338 -19.50 -6.62 43.53
C GLU A 338 -20.18 -7.76 44.29
N GLU A 339 -21.21 -7.47 45.10
CA GLU A 339 -22.02 -8.49 45.77
C GLU A 339 -22.73 -9.41 44.77
N MET A 340 -23.29 -8.86 43.70
CA MET A 340 -23.94 -9.64 42.64
C MET A 340 -22.94 -10.52 41.87
N LEU A 341 -21.73 -10.02 41.60
CA LEU A 341 -20.66 -10.80 40.99
C LEU A 341 -20.18 -11.93 41.89
N ALA A 342 -20.09 -11.68 43.21
CA ALA A 342 -19.72 -12.68 44.20
C ALA A 342 -20.73 -13.84 44.27
N GLN A 343 -22.03 -13.55 44.14
CA GLN A 343 -23.08 -14.59 44.07
C GLN A 343 -22.89 -15.50 42.84
N HIS A 344 -22.38 -14.96 41.74
CA HIS A 344 -22.10 -15.71 40.51
C HIS A 344 -20.73 -16.41 40.51
N HIS A 345 -19.93 -16.29 41.58
CA HIS A 345 -18.58 -16.87 41.70
C HIS A 345 -17.61 -16.42 40.59
N THR A 346 -17.82 -15.22 40.04
CA THR A 346 -17.01 -14.69 38.94
C THR A 346 -16.25 -13.46 39.41
N ARG A 347 -14.95 -13.39 39.14
CA ARG A 347 -14.16 -12.18 39.40
C ARG A 347 -14.35 -11.20 38.26
N LEU A 348 -14.22 -9.90 38.56
CA LEU A 348 -14.38 -8.82 37.58
C LEU A 348 -13.48 -9.03 36.34
N GLU A 349 -12.22 -9.40 36.56
CA GLU A 349 -11.21 -9.64 35.51
C GLU A 349 -11.53 -10.82 34.57
N ASP A 350 -12.38 -11.75 35.00
CA ASP A 350 -12.75 -12.94 34.23
C ASP A 350 -14.00 -12.71 33.35
N ILE A 351 -14.56 -11.49 33.36
CA ILE A 351 -15.79 -11.13 32.66
C ILE A 351 -15.47 -10.40 31.36
N TYR A 352 -15.86 -10.99 30.24
CA TYR A 352 -15.79 -10.33 28.94
C TYR A 352 -16.88 -9.26 28.81
N MET A 353 -18.11 -9.59 29.21
CA MET A 353 -19.24 -8.67 29.14
C MET A 353 -20.27 -9.00 30.22
N ALA A 354 -20.86 -8.00 30.86
CA ALA A 354 -22.04 -8.19 31.70
C ALA A 354 -23.07 -7.08 31.50
N GLN A 355 -24.35 -7.43 31.42
CA GLN A 355 -25.45 -6.50 31.18
C GLN A 355 -26.70 -6.92 31.97
N PHE A 356 -27.57 -5.98 32.31
CA PHE A 356 -28.87 -6.32 32.86
C PHE A 356 -29.89 -6.56 31.75
N VAL A 357 -30.48 -7.75 31.70
CA VAL A 357 -31.61 -8.07 30.82
C VAL A 357 -32.77 -8.50 31.69
N ASN A 358 -33.92 -7.85 31.56
CA ASN A 358 -35.11 -8.15 32.36
C ASN A 358 -34.83 -8.19 33.89
N GLN A 359 -34.08 -7.22 34.40
CA GLN A 359 -33.67 -7.11 35.83
C GLN A 359 -32.75 -8.24 36.33
N LYS A 360 -32.20 -9.07 35.44
CA LYS A 360 -31.18 -10.07 35.79
C LYS A 360 -29.84 -9.71 35.18
N LEU A 361 -28.77 -9.89 35.94
CA LEU A 361 -27.40 -9.71 35.45
C LEU A 361 -27.01 -10.92 34.60
N GLU A 362 -26.91 -10.73 33.29
CA GLU A 362 -26.32 -11.72 32.39
C GLU A 362 -24.82 -11.48 32.30
N ILE A 363 -24.03 -12.52 32.57
CA ILE A 363 -22.56 -12.48 32.56
C ILE A 363 -22.05 -13.39 31.45
N VAL A 364 -21.22 -12.84 30.60
CA VAL A 364 -20.45 -13.54 29.57
C VAL A 364 -18.98 -13.56 30.02
N PRO A 365 -18.49 -14.69 30.56
CA PRO A 365 -17.10 -14.79 30.99
C PRO A 365 -16.15 -14.93 29.80
N TYR A 366 -14.87 -14.60 30.00
CA TYR A 366 -13.81 -15.01 29.09
C TYR A 366 -13.78 -16.54 29.00
N PRO A 367 -13.53 -17.13 27.82
CA PRO A 367 -13.38 -18.56 27.69
C PRO A 367 -12.25 -19.03 28.61
N THR A 368 -12.55 -20.00 29.48
CA THR A 368 -11.54 -20.67 30.30
C THR A 368 -10.49 -21.24 29.37
N LYS A 369 -9.24 -20.78 29.51
CA LYS A 369 -8.11 -21.35 28.78
C LYS A 369 -8.09 -22.86 29.08
N LYS A 370 -8.37 -23.67 28.06
CA LYS A 370 -8.17 -25.11 28.09
C LYS A 370 -6.69 -25.46 28.19
#